data_AF-W9WW78-F1
#
_entry.id   AF-W9WW78-F1
#
_cell.length_a   1.000
_cell.length_b   1.000
_cell.length_c   1.000
_cell.angle_alpha   90.00
_cell.angle_beta   90.00
_cell.angle_gamma   90.00
#
_symmetry.space_group_name_H-M   'P 1'
#
loop_
_entity.id
_entity.type
_entity.pdbx_description
1 polymer ?
#
loop_
_entity_poly.entity_id
_entity_poly.type
_entity_poly.pdbx_seq_one_letter_code
_entity_poly.pdbx_strand_id
1 'polypeptide(L)' 'MTCTLEHPTLGKIQGNANSGVTQFLNVKYAALSHRFGCPVLYEGAGSSGVIDATKIGPAAIAGKNSCYEEFALI' A
#
# COMPACT_ATOMS: atom_id res chain seq x y z
N MET A 1 -1.23 19.44 1.14
CA MET A 1 0.24 19.56 1.25
C MET A 1 0.83 18.16 1.27
N THR A 2 2.11 17.99 0.92
CA THR A 2 2.80 16.70 1.03
C THR A 2 3.73 16.69 2.23
N CYS A 3 3.90 15.54 2.87
CA CYS A 3 4.87 15.33 3.94
C CYS A 3 5.79 14.16 3.59
N THR A 4 7.00 14.15 4.14
CA THR A 4 7.96 13.06 3.96
C THR A 4 8.25 12.42 5.31
N LEU A 5 8.18 11.09 5.36
CA LEU A 5 8.57 10.26 6.50
C LEU A 5 9.82 9.45 6.13
N GLU A 6 10.84 9.49 6.99
CA GLU A 6 12.02 8.62 6.87
C GLU A 6 11.75 7.31 7.63
N HIS A 7 11.57 6.21 6.91
CA HIS A 7 11.34 4.89 7.50
C HIS A 7 12.64 4.07 7.51
N PRO A 8 12.98 3.39 8.63
CA PRO A 8 14.27 2.70 8.79
C PRO A 8 14.52 1.60 7.74
N THR A 9 13.47 0.92 7.27
CA THR A 9 13.58 -0.17 6.29
C THR A 9 13.06 0.19 4.90
N LEU A 10 12.07 1.08 4.80
CA LEU A 10 11.38 1.37 3.54
C LEU A 10 11.99 2.58 2.81
N GLY A 11 12.80 3.37 3.51
CA GLY A 11 13.36 4.61 3.02
C GLY A 11 12.38 5.78 3.14
N LYS A 12 12.48 6.74 2.21
CA LYS A 12 11.67 7.95 2.19
C LYS A 12 10.27 7.66 1.67
N ILE A 13 9.25 8.01 2.43
CA ILE A 13 7.84 7.85 2.04
C ILE A 13 7.19 9.23 1.97
N GLN A 14 6.66 9.59 0.80
CA GLN A 14 5.91 10.82 0.60
C GLN A 14 4.40 10.55 0.76
N GLY A 15 3.77 11.25 1.70
CA GLY A 15 2.34 11.17 1.98
C GLY A 15 1.62 12.50 1.81
N ASN A 16 0.31 12.49 2.05
CA ASN A 16 -0.50 13.70 2.09
C ASN A 16 -0.63 14.19 3.53
N ALA A 17 -0.44 15.48 3.75
CA ALA A 17 -0.79 16.17 4.98
C ALA A 17 -1.97 17.10 4.73
N ASN A 18 -3.06 16.88 5.45
CA ASN A 18 -4.25 17.72 5.41
C ASN A 18 -5.01 17.69 6.75
N SER A 19 -5.58 18.81 7.16
CA SER A 19 -6.44 18.92 8.36
C SER A 19 -5.83 18.34 9.65
N GLY A 20 -4.52 18.50 9.84
CA GLY A 20 -3.80 17.95 11.02
C GLY A 20 -3.55 16.44 10.97
N VAL A 21 -3.90 15.76 9.88
CA VAL A 21 -3.68 14.34 9.68
C VAL A 21 -2.69 14.13 8.53
N THR A 22 -1.77 13.20 8.77
CA THR A 22 -0.83 12.69 7.77
C THR A 22 -1.28 11.31 7.32
N GLN A 23 -1.43 11.11 6.02
CA GLN A 23 -1.91 9.87 5.42
C GLN A 23 -0.94 9.37 4.34
N PHE A 24 -0.77 8.04 4.30
CA PHE A 24 0.06 7.31 3.32
C PHE A 24 -0.79 6.18 2.73
N LEU A 25 -1.13 6.26 1.44
CA LEU A 25 -2.24 5.49 0.83
C LEU A 25 -1.81 4.26 0.02
N ASN A 26 -0.51 4.09 -0.27
CA ASN A 26 -0.01 2.97 -1.09
C ASN A 26 1.38 2.50 -0.64
N VAL A 27 1.53 2.23 0.66
CA VAL A 27 2.78 1.69 1.19
C VAL A 27 2.82 0.18 0.96
N LYS A 28 3.77 -0.29 0.15
CA LYS A 28 3.95 -1.71 -0.14
C LYS A 28 4.47 -2.44 1.11
N TYR A 29 3.71 -3.41 1.60
CA TYR A 29 4.06 -4.20 2.79
C TYR A 29 4.60 -5.60 2.46
N ALA A 30 4.21 -6.16 1.31
CA ALA A 30 4.61 -7.51 0.91
C ALA A 30 4.84 -7.62 -0.61
N ALA A 31 5.57 -8.67 -0.99
CA ALA A 31 5.73 -9.11 -2.36
C ALA A 31 5.36 -10.60 -2.49
N LEU A 32 4.90 -10.99 -3.66
CA LEU A 32 4.66 -12.38 -4.03
C LEU A 32 5.66 -12.77 -5.12
N SER A 33 6.32 -13.91 -4.96
CA SER A 33 7.21 -14.45 -6.01
C SER A 33 6.41 -15.05 -7.17
N HIS A 34 5.22 -15.58 -6.90
CA HIS A 34 4.27 -16.12 -7.86
C HIS A 34 2.85 -16.08 -7.27
N ARG A 35 1.82 -16.28 -8.11
CA ARG A 35 0.40 -16.08 -7.76
C ARG A 35 -0.09 -16.84 -6.53
N PHE A 36 0.44 -18.04 -6.27
CA PHE A 36 0.06 -18.90 -5.14
C PHE A 36 1.18 -19.03 -4.10
N GLY A 37 2.20 -18.17 -4.16
CA GLY A 37 3.31 -18.18 -3.21
C GLY A 37 2.93 -17.54 -1.88
N CYS A 38 3.71 -17.85 -0.84
CA CYS A 38 3.60 -17.15 0.44
C CYS A 38 4.02 -15.68 0.28
N PRO A 39 3.30 -14.71 0.88
CA PRO A 39 3.74 -13.32 0.92
C PRO A 39 5.06 -13.20 1.69
N VAL A 40 6.01 -12.48 1.11
CA VAL A 40 7.28 -12.13 1.75
C VAL A 40 7.33 -10.64 2.07
N LEU A 41 7.97 -10.28 3.17
CA LEU A 41 8.12 -8.89 3.60
C LEU A 41 8.81 -8.07 2.50
N TYR A 42 8.28 -6.87 2.23
CA TYR A 42 8.95 -5.95 1.30
C TYR A 42 10.01 -5.13 2.03
N GLU A 43 11.27 -5.34 1.67
CA GLU A 43 12.45 -4.67 2.26
C GLU A 43 12.69 -3.24 1.72
N GLY A 44 11.67 -2.61 1.12
CA GLY A 44 11.77 -1.24 0.60
C GLY A 44 12.41 -1.12 -0.77
N ALA A 45 12.52 0.13 -1.25
CA ALA A 45 13.20 0.47 -2.50
C ALA A 45 14.72 0.68 -2.32
N GLY A 46 15.25 0.42 -1.11
CA GLY A 46 16.61 0.77 -0.72
C GLY A 46 16.87 2.28 -0.68
N SER A 47 18.14 2.67 -0.62
CA SER A 47 18.60 4.05 -0.40
C SER A 47 18.32 5.04 -1.55
N SER A 48 17.69 4.61 -2.64
CA SER A 48 17.72 5.34 -3.92
C SER A 48 16.37 5.92 -4.37
N GLY A 49 15.25 5.59 -3.70
CA GLY A 49 13.91 6.01 -4.13
C GLY A 49 13.06 6.64 -3.03
N VAL A 50 12.27 7.65 -3.41
CA VAL A 50 11.13 8.13 -2.61
C VAL A 50 9.89 7.34 -3.03
N ILE A 51 9.21 6.72 -2.06
CA ILE A 51 7.94 6.02 -2.28
C ILE A 51 6.80 7.05 -2.32
N ASP A 52 6.11 7.16 -3.44
CA ASP A 52 4.89 7.98 -3.56
C ASP A 52 3.69 7.24 -2.95
N ALA A 53 3.30 7.64 -1.74
CA ALA A 53 2.13 7.15 -1.03
C ALA A 53 1.01 8.21 -0.98
N THR A 54 0.94 9.11 -1.97
CA THR A 54 -0.12 10.13 -2.07
C THR A 54 -1.42 9.63 -2.72
N LYS A 55 -1.39 8.45 -3.34
CA LYS A 55 -2.51 7.87 -4.10
C LYS A 55 -2.85 6.48 -3.58
N ILE A 56 -4.10 6.06 -3.77
CA ILE A 56 -4.57 4.71 -3.42
C ILE A 56 -3.97 3.69 -4.39
N GLY A 57 -3.52 2.57 -3.85
CA GLY A 57 -3.01 1.44 -4.63
C GLY A 57 -4.11 0.64 -5.34
N PRO A 58 -3.73 -0.29 -6.22
CA PRO A 58 -4.69 -1.20 -6.85
C PRO A 58 -5.37 -2.10 -5.81
N ALA A 59 -6.68 -2.31 -5.96
CA ALA A 59 -7.41 -3.29 -5.18
C ALA A 59 -7.06 -4.72 -5.61
N ALA A 60 -7.33 -5.69 -4.73
CA ALA A 60 -7.26 -7.10 -5.09
C ALA A 60 -8.22 -7.43 -6.24
N ILE A 61 -7.85 -8.42 -7.06
CA ILE A 61 -8.68 -8.87 -8.17
C ILE A 61 -9.97 -9.48 -7.61
N ALA A 62 -11.10 -8.87 -7.92
CA ALA A 62 -12.42 -9.30 -7.50
C ALA A 62 -13.49 -8.91 -8.54
N GLY A 63 -14.63 -9.61 -8.53
CA GLY A 63 -15.80 -9.23 -9.32
C GLY A 63 -16.47 -7.97 -8.76
N LYS A 64 -17.17 -7.21 -9.60
CA LYS A 64 -17.80 -5.93 -9.19
C LYS A 64 -18.76 -6.06 -7.99
N ASN A 65 -19.43 -7.20 -7.85
CA ASN A 65 -20.40 -7.47 -6.78
C ASN A 65 -19.94 -8.52 -5.76
N SER A 66 -18.66 -8.91 -5.76
CA SER A 66 -18.18 -10.05 -4.96
C SER A 66 -18.44 -9.89 -3.46
N CYS A 67 -18.35 -8.66 -2.94
CA CYS A 67 -18.66 -8.37 -1.54
C CYS A 67 -20.14 -8.66 -1.23
N TYR A 68 -21.07 -8.16 -2.06
CA TYR A 68 -22.51 -8.44 -1.88
C TYR A 68 -22.82 -9.93 -2.03
N GLU A 69 -22.18 -10.61 -2.97
CA GLU A 69 -22.35 -12.05 -3.21
C GLU A 69 -21.86 -12.88 -2.03
N GLU A 70 -20.76 -12.49 -1.37
CA GLU A 70 -20.26 -13.13 -0.14
C GLU A 70 -21.28 -13.02 1.00
N PHE A 71 -21.86 -11.83 1.21
CA PHE A 71 -22.84 -11.59 2.27
C PHE A 71 -24.25 -12.10 1.98
N ALA A 72 -24.58 -12.45 0.73
CA ALA A 72 -25.91 -12.93 0.34
C ALA A 72 -26.13 -14.43 0.56
N LEU A 73 -25.08 -15.18 0.92
CA LEU A 73 -25.16 -16.62 1.18
C LEU A 73 -25.69 -16.95 2.60
N ILE A 74 -25.77 -15.95 3.49
CA ILE A 74 -26.30 -16.07 4.86
C ILE A 74 -27.65 -15.35 5.00
#